data_AF-A0A396KDR8-F1
#
_entry.id   AF-A0A396KDR8-F1
#
_cell.length_a   1.000
_cell.length_b   1.000
_cell.length_c   1.000
_cell.angle_alpha   90.00
_cell.angle_beta   90.00
_cell.angle_gamma   90.00
#
_symmetry.space_group_name_H-M   'P 1'
#
loop_
_entity.id
_entity.type
_entity.pdbx_description
1 polymer ?
#
loop_
_entity_poly.entity_id
_entity_poly.type
_entity_poly.pdbx_seq_one_letter_code
_entity_poly.pdbx_strand_id
1 'polypeptide(L)'
;MRAANYFCSWKQRKTAVIQWNSHKDTERMRNFLEASGKEGGRFKKEPFRVLEVDFYCQGGPEVLAACMEKKYQEILIDFGEVRDEVFPEWLRCSEKILIADLSEWKLESFLGLFTEKEKTGKDWICLTAFGSEIVRKEIERQFRLSVKRIPLSVDAFSVDIQTMEWFADILV
;
A
#
# COMPACT_ATOMS: atom_id res chain seq x y z
N MET A 1 2.22 -4.16 -3.81
CA MET A 1 2.24 -4.94 -5.07
C MET A 1 0.84 -5.32 -5.54
N ARG A 2 0.09 -6.20 -4.84
CA ARG A 2 -1.25 -6.65 -5.30
C ARG A 2 -2.25 -5.55 -5.68
N ALA A 3 -2.36 -4.50 -4.87
CA ALA A 3 -3.24 -3.37 -5.18
C ALA A 3 -2.87 -2.68 -6.50
N ALA A 4 -1.56 -2.56 -6.80
CA ALA A 4 -1.11 -1.97 -8.05
C ALA A 4 -1.50 -2.83 -9.26
N ASN A 5 -1.38 -4.16 -9.15
CA ASN A 5 -1.79 -5.07 -10.22
C ASN A 5 -3.31 -5.15 -10.37
N TYR A 6 -4.07 -4.99 -9.28
CA TYR A 6 -5.52 -4.83 -9.37
C TYR A 6 -5.88 -3.60 -10.22
N PHE A 7 -5.27 -2.45 -9.96
CA PHE A 7 -5.53 -1.25 -10.75
C PHE A 7 -5.03 -1.38 -12.21
N CYS A 8 -3.82 -1.88 -12.39
CA CYS A 8 -3.19 -1.95 -13.70
C CYS A 8 -3.82 -3.02 -14.59
N SER A 9 -3.86 -4.27 -14.12
CA SER A 9 -4.29 -5.41 -14.95
C SER A 9 -5.80 -5.60 -14.95
N TRP A 10 -6.50 -5.35 -13.83
CA TRP A 10 -7.95 -5.55 -13.78
C TRP A 10 -8.74 -4.29 -14.14
N LYS A 11 -8.42 -3.15 -13.52
CA LYS A 11 -9.09 -1.86 -13.83
C LYS A 11 -8.55 -1.18 -15.09
N GLN A 12 -7.48 -1.71 -15.69
CA GLN A 12 -6.85 -1.15 -16.90
C GLN A 12 -6.45 0.32 -16.73
N ARG A 13 -5.96 0.67 -15.53
CA ARG A 13 -5.54 2.03 -15.17
C ARG A 13 -4.03 2.15 -15.20
N LYS A 14 -3.52 3.20 -15.83
CA LYS A 14 -2.09 3.53 -15.79
C LYS A 14 -1.66 3.79 -14.35
N THR A 15 -0.84 2.90 -13.79
CA THR A 15 -0.57 2.83 -12.35
C THR A 15 0.91 3.07 -12.04
N ALA A 16 1.18 3.94 -11.06
CA ALA A 16 2.50 4.13 -10.47
C ALA A 16 2.52 3.65 -9.02
N VAL A 17 3.67 3.15 -8.58
CA VAL A 17 3.98 2.86 -7.18
C VAL A 17 5.21 3.65 -6.77
N ILE A 18 5.10 4.42 -5.69
CA ILE A 18 6.17 5.23 -5.12
C ILE A 18 6.53 4.63 -3.76
N GLN A 19 7.77 4.15 -3.59
CA GLN A 19 8.28 3.79 -2.27
C GLN A 19 8.77 5.05 -1.55
N TRP A 20 7.97 5.58 -0.62
CA TRP A 20 8.31 6.78 0.15
C TRP A 20 9.14 6.46 1.41
N ASN A 21 9.03 5.23 1.91
CA ASN A 21 9.84 4.76 3.02
C ASN A 21 11.30 4.45 2.62
N SER A 22 12.17 4.26 3.62
CA SER A 22 13.60 4.01 3.44
C SER A 22 13.98 2.52 3.37
N HIS A 23 13.02 1.60 3.23
CA HIS A 23 13.29 0.15 3.31
C HIS A 23 14.01 -0.41 2.08
N LYS A 24 13.99 0.31 0.94
CA LYS A 24 14.65 -0.03 -0.33
C LYS A 24 14.18 -1.35 -0.97
N ASP A 25 12.99 -1.81 -0.62
CA ASP A 25 12.48 -3.10 -1.10
C ASP A 25 12.26 -3.14 -2.62
N THR A 26 11.76 -2.05 -3.21
CA THR A 26 11.62 -1.93 -4.67
C THR A 26 12.96 -1.83 -5.38
N GLU A 27 13.97 -1.20 -4.75
CA GLU A 27 15.34 -1.19 -5.26
C GLU A 27 15.94 -2.61 -5.26
N ARG A 28 15.77 -3.37 -4.18
CA ARG A 28 16.21 -4.77 -4.11
C ARG A 28 15.52 -5.62 -5.20
N MET A 29 14.22 -5.44 -5.38
CA MET A 29 13.45 -6.09 -6.44
C MET A 29 13.99 -5.74 -7.83
N ARG A 30 14.22 -4.46 -8.11
CA ARG A 30 14.81 -3.96 -9.36
C ARG A 30 16.17 -4.60 -9.64
N ASN A 31 17.06 -4.61 -8.64
CA ASN A 31 18.40 -5.18 -8.76
C ASN A 31 18.37 -6.69 -9.03
N PHE A 32 17.45 -7.42 -8.38
CA PHE A 32 17.24 -8.84 -8.64
C PHE A 32 16.77 -9.11 -10.08
N LEU A 33 15.80 -8.33 -10.57
CA LEU A 33 15.29 -8.44 -11.93
C LEU A 33 16.35 -8.09 -12.97
N GLU A 34 17.17 -7.06 -12.72
CA GLU A 34 18.29 -6.70 -13.58
C GLU A 34 19.34 -7.82 -13.67
N ALA A 35 19.72 -8.40 -12.53
CA ALA A 35 20.70 -9.49 -12.46
C ALA A 35 20.24 -10.75 -13.20
N SER A 36 18.92 -10.96 -13.31
CA SER A 36 18.35 -12.11 -14.04
C SER A 36 18.56 -12.06 -15.57
N GLY A 37 19.05 -10.93 -16.12
CA GLY A 37 19.49 -10.81 -17.52
C GLY A 37 18.38 -10.83 -18.57
N LYS A 38 17.11 -11.06 -18.19
CA LYS A 38 15.99 -11.25 -19.12
C LYS A 38 15.57 -9.97 -19.88
N GLU A 39 15.98 -8.78 -19.43
CA GLU A 39 15.49 -7.52 -20.01
C GLU A 39 16.57 -6.48 -20.37
N GLY A 40 17.84 -6.86 -20.55
CA GLY A 40 18.82 -6.02 -21.27
C GLY A 40 19.00 -4.56 -20.77
N GLY A 41 18.88 -4.31 -19.46
CA GLY A 41 19.07 -2.97 -18.87
C GLY A 41 17.81 -2.10 -18.78
N ARG A 42 16.62 -2.65 -19.06
CA ARG A 42 15.30 -1.97 -18.87
C ARG A 42 15.06 -1.44 -17.46
N PHE A 43 15.71 -2.05 -16.47
CA PHE A 43 15.59 -1.71 -15.05
C PHE A 43 16.57 -0.63 -14.57
N LYS A 44 17.45 -0.10 -15.44
CA LYS A 44 18.48 0.88 -15.05
C LYS A 44 17.99 2.31 -14.86
N LYS A 45 16.77 2.62 -15.31
CA LYS A 45 16.18 3.97 -15.25
C LYS A 45 14.89 3.94 -14.44
N GLU A 46 14.57 5.07 -13.83
CA GLU A 46 13.30 5.28 -13.15
C GLU A 46 12.28 6.03 -14.03
N PRO A 47 10.99 5.65 -13.98
CA PRO A 47 10.49 4.45 -13.31
C PRO A 47 10.96 3.18 -14.00
N PHE A 48 11.09 2.11 -13.23
CA PHE A 48 11.25 0.77 -13.80
C PHE A 48 9.90 0.06 -13.84
N ARG A 49 9.67 -0.81 -14.83
CA ARG A 49 8.35 -1.38 -15.08
C ARG A 49 8.29 -2.86 -14.78
N VAL A 50 7.30 -3.28 -14.00
CA VAL A 50 7.01 -4.70 -13.72
C VAL A 50 5.51 -4.92 -13.92
N LEU A 51 5.12 -5.88 -14.77
CA LEU A 51 3.72 -6.18 -15.08
C LEU A 51 2.89 -4.91 -15.42
N GLU A 52 3.46 -4.04 -16.26
CA GLU A 52 2.88 -2.76 -16.70
C GLU A 52 2.73 -1.68 -15.63
N VAL A 53 3.07 -1.97 -14.37
CA VAL A 53 3.14 -1.00 -13.27
C VAL A 53 4.50 -0.30 -13.28
N ASP A 54 4.50 1.03 -13.14
CA ASP A 54 5.71 1.84 -13.03
C ASP A 54 6.11 2.02 -11.55
N PHE A 55 7.34 1.64 -11.20
CA PHE A 55 7.88 1.71 -9.84
C PHE A 55 8.97 2.78 -9.72
N TYR A 56 8.89 3.55 -8.64
CA TYR A 56 9.90 4.53 -8.22
C TYR A 56 10.50 4.07 -6.89
N CYS A 57 11.82 3.84 -6.86
CA CYS A 57 12.47 3.25 -5.68
C CYS A 57 12.65 4.23 -4.53
N GLN A 58 12.63 5.52 -4.83
CA GLN A 58 12.77 6.59 -3.87
C GLN A 58 11.69 7.64 -4.14
N GLY A 59 10.78 7.77 -3.19
CA GLY A 59 9.71 8.76 -3.21
C GLY A 59 10.11 10.09 -2.59
N GLY A 60 9.21 11.05 -2.75
CA GLY A 60 9.33 12.39 -2.20
C GLY A 60 8.40 13.34 -2.96
N PRO A 61 8.28 14.60 -2.50
CA PRO A 61 7.40 15.58 -3.11
C PRO A 61 7.69 15.79 -4.61
N GLU A 62 8.97 15.80 -5.01
CA GLU A 62 9.38 15.98 -6.41
C GLU A 62 8.93 14.81 -7.30
N VAL A 63 9.09 13.58 -6.82
CA VAL A 63 8.69 12.36 -7.56
C VAL A 63 7.17 12.28 -7.66
N LEU A 64 6.45 12.63 -6.59
CA LEU A 64 4.99 12.68 -6.61
C LEU A 64 4.49 13.73 -7.62
N ALA A 65 5.05 14.94 -7.61
CA ALA A 65 4.71 15.99 -8.57
C ALA A 65 4.96 15.52 -10.02
N ALA A 66 6.12 14.92 -10.29
CA ALA A 66 6.43 14.37 -11.60
C ALA A 66 5.46 13.24 -12.03
N CYS A 67 5.01 12.40 -11.08
CA CYS A 67 3.97 11.40 -11.35
C CYS A 67 2.63 12.05 -11.69
N MET A 68 2.24 13.10 -10.98
CA MET A 68 1.01 13.85 -11.28
C MET A 68 1.04 14.46 -12.69
N GLU A 69 2.19 14.98 -13.13
CA GLU A 69 2.38 15.51 -14.50
C GLU A 69 2.30 14.41 -15.57
N LYS A 70 2.77 13.19 -15.27
CA LYS A 70 2.76 12.03 -16.19
C LYS A 70 1.36 11.41 -16.39
N LYS A 71 0.31 12.01 -15.82
CA LYS A 71 -1.10 11.59 -15.95
C LYS A 71 -1.31 10.11 -15.61
N TYR A 72 -0.68 9.63 -14.54
CA TYR A 72 -1.08 8.34 -13.96
C TYR A 72 -2.54 8.45 -13.50
N GLN A 73 -3.31 7.40 -13.74
CA GLN A 73 -4.69 7.31 -13.23
C GLN A 73 -4.69 6.88 -11.77
N GLU A 74 -3.70 6.07 -11.37
CA GLU A 74 -3.53 5.62 -10.00
C GLU A 74 -2.08 5.82 -9.56
N ILE A 75 -1.90 6.40 -8.37
CA ILE A 75 -0.59 6.57 -7.73
C ILE A 75 -0.69 5.96 -6.34
N LEU A 76 -0.03 4.82 -6.14
CA LEU A 76 0.06 4.17 -4.84
C LEU A 76 1.33 4.61 -4.16
N ILE A 77 1.22 5.10 -2.93
CA ILE A 77 2.37 5.57 -2.14
C ILE A 77 2.54 4.64 -0.95
N ASP A 78 3.69 3.99 -0.87
CA ASP A 78 4.09 3.18 0.27
C ASP A 78 4.89 4.05 1.26
N PHE A 79 4.20 4.58 2.27
CA PHE A 79 4.79 5.38 3.35
C PHE A 79 5.56 4.54 4.39
N GLY A 80 5.43 3.21 4.35
CA GLY A 80 5.96 2.30 5.36
C GLY A 80 5.25 2.43 6.70
N GLU A 81 6.02 2.37 7.78
CA GLU A 81 5.50 2.51 9.14
C GLU A 81 4.98 3.93 9.41
N VAL A 82 3.97 4.02 10.29
CA VAL A 82 3.38 5.30 10.69
C VAL A 82 4.41 6.09 11.48
N ARG A 83 4.83 7.23 10.92
CA ARG A 83 5.76 8.18 11.53
C ARG A 83 5.22 9.60 11.38
N ASP A 84 5.59 10.49 12.27
CA ASP A 84 5.02 11.84 12.28
C ASP A 84 5.41 12.66 11.07
N GLU A 85 6.57 12.41 10.48
CA GLU A 85 7.07 13.17 9.31
C GLU A 85 6.29 12.84 8.04
N VAL A 86 5.79 11.61 7.90
CA VAL A 86 5.05 11.17 6.70
C VAL A 86 3.55 11.38 6.82
N PHE A 87 3.05 11.55 8.04
CA PHE A 87 1.62 11.58 8.32
C PHE A 87 0.86 12.73 7.65
N PRO A 88 1.41 13.97 7.56
CA PRO A 88 0.75 15.05 6.82
C PRO A 88 0.56 14.71 5.34
N GLU A 89 1.54 14.09 4.69
CA GLU A 89 1.45 13.74 3.28
C GLU A 89 0.44 12.60 3.06
N TRP A 90 0.43 11.61 3.95
CA TRP A 90 -0.55 10.52 3.91
C TRP A 90 -2.00 11.02 4.03
N LEU A 91 -2.26 12.05 4.85
CA LEU A 91 -3.61 12.64 4.95
C LEU A 91 -4.06 13.36 3.68
N ARG A 92 -3.12 13.76 2.81
CA ARG A 92 -3.42 14.43 1.53
C ARG A 92 -3.83 13.44 0.45
N CYS A 93 -3.57 12.15 0.63
CA CYS A 93 -4.03 11.11 -0.29
C CYS A 93 -5.56 11.09 -0.35
N SER A 94 -6.13 10.78 -1.52
CA SER A 94 -7.58 10.62 -1.67
C SER A 94 -8.08 9.48 -0.78
N GLU A 95 -7.48 8.30 -0.96
CA GLU A 95 -7.72 7.11 -0.14
C GLU A 95 -6.57 6.90 0.84
N LYS A 96 -6.90 6.65 2.11
CA LYS A 96 -5.92 6.37 3.17
C LYS A 96 -6.08 4.94 3.64
N ILE A 97 -5.06 4.12 3.38
CA ILE A 97 -5.04 2.72 3.82
C ILE A 97 -4.08 2.59 5.00
N LEU A 98 -4.58 2.02 6.10
CA LEU A 98 -3.79 1.68 7.28
C LEU A 98 -3.80 0.16 7.45
N ILE A 99 -2.63 -0.47 7.41
CA ILE A 99 -2.49 -1.91 7.65
C ILE A 99 -2.06 -2.11 9.10
N ALA A 100 -2.95 -2.67 9.90
CA ALA A 100 -2.73 -3.00 11.29
C ALA A 100 -2.26 -4.44 11.46
N ASP A 101 -1.35 -4.63 12.41
CA ASP A 101 -1.01 -5.95 12.94
C ASP A 101 -1.77 -6.11 14.25
N LEU A 102 -2.78 -7.00 14.26
CA LEU A 102 -3.65 -7.21 15.41
C LEU A 102 -3.14 -8.34 16.33
N SER A 103 -1.88 -8.74 16.19
CA SER A 103 -1.22 -9.56 17.19
C SER A 103 -1.13 -8.82 18.52
N GLU A 104 -1.30 -9.55 19.62
CA GLU A 104 -1.47 -9.01 20.97
C GLU A 104 -0.32 -8.09 21.39
N TRP A 105 0.91 -8.38 20.96
CA TRP A 105 2.10 -7.58 21.25
C TRP A 105 2.27 -6.31 20.39
N LYS A 106 1.42 -6.08 19.38
CA LYS A 106 1.40 -4.85 18.56
C LYS A 106 0.12 -4.03 18.68
N LEU A 107 -0.86 -4.52 19.44
CA LEU A 107 -2.15 -3.85 19.61
C LEU A 107 -2.02 -2.44 20.19
N GLU A 108 -1.16 -2.26 21.20
CA GLU A 108 -0.95 -0.95 21.82
C GLU A 108 -0.49 0.10 20.80
N SER A 109 0.46 -0.25 19.94
CA SER A 109 0.96 0.65 18.89
C SER A 109 -0.13 1.03 17.88
N PHE A 110 -1.02 0.10 17.54
CA PHE A 110 -2.14 0.38 16.65
C PHE A 110 -3.19 1.29 17.32
N LEU A 111 -3.57 0.99 18.57
CA LEU A 111 -4.59 1.75 19.29
C LEU A 111 -4.12 3.17 19.65
N GLY A 112 -2.82 3.33 19.92
CA GLY A 112 -2.17 4.62 20.18
C GLY A 112 -2.43 5.64 19.07
N LEU A 113 -2.56 5.19 17.81
CA LEU A 113 -2.83 6.06 16.67
C LEU A 113 -4.15 6.83 16.77
N PHE A 114 -5.17 6.25 17.43
CA PHE A 114 -6.49 6.87 17.56
C PHE A 114 -6.59 7.74 18.82
N THR A 115 -5.91 7.34 19.88
CA THR A 115 -5.94 8.06 21.16
C THR A 115 -5.02 9.28 21.16
N GLU A 116 -3.81 9.16 20.63
CA GLU A 116 -2.80 10.23 20.70
C GLU A 116 -3.03 11.31 19.64
N LYS A 117 -3.58 10.94 18.49
CA LYS A 117 -3.73 11.86 17.35
C LYS A 117 -5.10 12.54 17.28
N GLU A 118 -5.98 12.30 18.26
CA GLU A 118 -7.40 12.74 18.28
C GLU A 118 -8.15 12.46 16.96
N LYS A 119 -7.74 11.40 16.25
CA LYS A 119 -8.30 11.07 14.94
C LYS A 119 -9.37 10.03 15.08
N THR A 120 -10.51 10.30 14.47
CA THR A 120 -11.59 9.32 14.44
C THR A 120 -11.32 8.17 13.48
N GLY A 121 -10.36 8.31 12.55
CA GLY A 121 -10.02 7.32 11.52
C GLY A 121 -11.19 6.91 10.62
N LYS A 122 -12.29 7.69 10.65
CA LYS A 122 -13.55 7.34 9.97
C LYS A 122 -13.44 7.34 8.45
N ASP A 123 -12.47 8.05 7.90
CA ASP A 123 -12.16 8.12 6.47
C ASP A 123 -11.01 7.17 6.07
N TRP A 124 -10.56 6.29 6.97
CA TRP A 124 -9.44 5.39 6.71
C TRP A 124 -9.92 3.97 6.43
N ILE A 125 -9.35 3.38 5.39
CA ILE A 125 -9.49 1.96 5.10
C ILE A 125 -8.53 1.21 6.01
N CYS A 126 -9.04 0.67 7.11
CA CYS A 126 -8.25 -0.13 8.05
C CYS A 126 -8.26 -1.60 7.60
N LEU A 127 -7.07 -2.17 7.45
CA LEU A 127 -6.85 -3.53 6.99
C LEU A 127 -6.03 -4.32 8.01
N THR A 128 -6.11 -5.64 7.98
CA THR A 128 -5.22 -6.51 8.76
C THR A 128 -4.83 -7.77 8.01
N ALA A 129 -3.57 -8.19 8.16
CA ALA A 129 -3.10 -9.52 7.76
C ALA A 129 -3.05 -10.51 8.95
N PHE A 130 -2.81 -10.02 10.17
CA PHE A 130 -2.49 -10.84 11.35
C PHE A 130 -3.38 -10.52 12.55
N GLY A 131 -3.48 -11.47 13.48
CA GLY A 131 -4.33 -11.37 14.68
C GLY A 131 -5.65 -12.14 14.57
N SER A 132 -6.29 -12.38 15.72
CA SER A 132 -7.49 -13.22 15.82
C SER A 132 -8.76 -12.48 15.42
N GLU A 133 -9.79 -13.22 14.98
CA GLU A 133 -11.11 -12.64 14.68
C GLU A 133 -11.81 -12.10 15.93
N ILE A 134 -11.50 -12.64 17.12
CA ILE A 134 -12.04 -12.16 18.38
C ILE A 134 -11.50 -10.75 18.67
N VAL A 135 -10.18 -10.58 18.57
CA VAL A 135 -9.51 -9.28 18.77
C VAL A 135 -10.00 -8.26 17.75
N ARG A 136 -10.11 -8.64 16.46
CA ARG A 136 -10.62 -7.76 15.41
C ARG A 136 -12.04 -7.25 15.73
N LYS A 137 -12.97 -8.14 16.08
CA LYS A 137 -14.35 -7.77 16.40
C LYS A 137 -14.45 -6.87 17.63
N GLU A 138 -13.62 -7.11 18.63
CA GLU A 138 -13.59 -6.28 19.84
C GLU A 138 -13.11 -4.86 19.53
N ILE A 139 -12.08 -4.73 18.69
CA ILE A 139 -11.60 -3.43 18.21
C ILE A 139 -12.69 -2.70 17.42
N GLU A 140 -13.34 -3.38 16.47
CA GLU A 140 -14.43 -2.79 15.68
C GLU A 140 -15.56 -2.27 16.59
N ARG A 141 -15.92 -3.05 17.62
CA ARG A 141 -16.95 -2.70 18.60
C ARG A 141 -16.55 -1.50 19.47
N GLN A 142 -15.35 -1.53 20.03
CA GLN A 142 -14.88 -0.53 20.98
C GLN A 142 -14.60 0.82 20.31
N PHE A 143 -13.96 0.80 19.14
CA PHE A 143 -13.49 2.00 18.45
C PHE A 143 -14.44 2.48 17.34
N ARG A 144 -15.50 1.70 17.05
CA ARG A 144 -16.46 1.99 15.97
C ARG A 144 -15.77 2.14 14.61
N LEU A 145 -14.77 1.31 14.37
CA LEU A 145 -13.99 1.22 13.13
C LEU A 145 -14.41 -0.03 12.36
N SER A 146 -14.18 -0.06 11.05
CA SER A 146 -14.23 -1.30 10.26
C SER A 146 -12.83 -1.71 9.89
N VAL A 147 -12.45 -2.95 10.21
CA VAL A 147 -11.14 -3.51 9.89
C VAL A 147 -11.34 -4.75 9.01
N LYS A 148 -10.97 -4.66 7.74
CA LYS A 148 -11.13 -5.77 6.78
C LYS A 148 -9.87 -6.64 6.72
N ARG A 149 -10.06 -7.96 6.67
CA ARG A 149 -8.94 -8.90 6.56
C ARG A 149 -8.44 -8.96 5.11
N ILE A 150 -7.13 -8.85 4.92
CA ILE A 150 -6.49 -9.02 3.62
C ILE A 150 -6.52 -10.52 3.25
N PRO A 151 -7.05 -10.90 2.07
CA PRO A 151 -7.03 -12.29 1.63
C PRO A 151 -5.59 -12.81 1.53
N LEU A 152 -5.34 -14.03 2.00
CA LEU A 152 -4.04 -14.67 1.86
C LEU A 152 -3.69 -14.81 0.36
N SER A 153 -2.44 -14.53 0.01
CA SER A 153 -1.90 -14.86 -1.30
C SER A 153 -0.50 -15.45 -1.15
N VAL A 154 -0.22 -16.49 -1.94
CA VAL A 154 1.12 -17.09 -2.07
C VAL A 154 2.02 -16.30 -3.02
N ASP A 155 1.44 -15.45 -3.87
CA ASP A 155 2.16 -14.59 -4.82
C ASP A 155 1.74 -13.12 -4.63
N ALA A 156 2.73 -12.24 -4.45
CA ALA A 156 2.53 -10.82 -4.24
C ALA A 156 2.09 -10.05 -5.49
N PHE A 157 2.15 -10.68 -6.67
CA PHE A 157 1.75 -10.09 -7.94
C PHE A 157 0.44 -10.65 -8.50
N SER A 158 0.01 -11.84 -8.06
CA SER A 158 -1.25 -12.41 -8.53
C SER A 158 -2.47 -11.73 -7.88
N VAL A 159 -3.51 -11.57 -8.71
CA VAL A 159 -4.84 -11.11 -8.32
C VAL A 159 -5.82 -12.10 -8.93
N ASP A 160 -6.36 -12.98 -8.09
CA ASP A 160 -7.44 -13.88 -8.47
C ASP A 160 -8.81 -13.21 -8.31
N ILE A 161 -9.88 -13.92 -8.68
CA ILE A 161 -11.25 -13.41 -8.63
C ILE A 161 -11.65 -13.01 -7.21
N GLN A 162 -11.32 -13.82 -6.20
CA GLN A 162 -11.65 -13.51 -4.80
C GLN A 162 -10.94 -12.24 -4.32
N THR A 163 -9.66 -12.08 -4.67
CA THR A 163 -8.87 -10.88 -4.36
C THR A 163 -9.43 -9.65 -5.07
N MET A 164 -9.85 -9.81 -6.32
CA MET A 164 -10.43 -8.75 -7.13
C MET A 164 -11.76 -8.26 -6.56
N GLU A 165 -12.67 -9.16 -6.20
CA GLU A 165 -13.93 -8.82 -5.54
C GLU A 165 -13.68 -8.09 -4.22
N TRP A 166 -12.71 -8.58 -3.44
CA TRP A 166 -12.31 -7.95 -2.20
C TRP A 166 -11.76 -6.53 -2.40
N PHE A 167 -10.91 -6.30 -3.41
CA PHE A 167 -10.43 -4.95 -3.73
C PHE A 167 -11.57 -4.04 -4.20
N ALA A 168 -12.53 -4.55 -4.98
CA ALA A 168 -13.68 -3.76 -5.42
C ALA A 168 -14.59 -3.31 -4.27
N ASP A 169 -14.59 -4.06 -3.16
CA ASP A 169 -15.32 -3.74 -1.93
C ASP A 169 -14.58 -2.72 -1.03
N ILE A 170 -13.26 -2.52 -1.21
CA ILE A 170 -12.47 -1.56 -0.40
C ILE A 170 -11.99 -0.33 -1.16
N LEU A 171 -11.82 -0.41 -2.47
CA LEU A 171 -11.28 0.65 -3.32
C LEU A 171 -12.30 0.95 -4.42
N VAL A 172 -13.12 1.99 -4.19
CA VAL A 172 -14.19 2.46 -5.09
C VAL A 172 -13.64 3.42 -6.13
#